data_AF-A0A139N343-F1
#
_entry.id   AF-A0A139N343-F1
#
_cell.length_a   1.000
_cell.length_b   1.000
_cell.length_c   1.000
_cell.angle_alpha   90.00
_cell.angle_beta   90.00
_cell.angle_gamma   90.00
#
_symmetry.space_group_name_H-M   'P 1'
#
loop_
_entity.id
_entity.type
_entity.pdbx_description
1 polymer ?
#
loop_
_entity_poly.entity_id
_entity_poly.type
_entity_poly.pdbx_seq_one_letter_code
_entity_poly.pdbx_strand_id
1 'polypeptide(L)'
;MVEFTLEPFANDTFRLLKSLKENQVEVKGDYYIPLSQQEIADINHMSKLKTNRLLRDLIEGDYVCPYQNKRGKYVITEKGQKVLRLIQKKNA
;
A
#
# COMPACT_ATOMS: atom_id res chain seq x y z
N MET A 1 3.35 19.15 15.67
CA MET A 1 3.31 17.68 15.64
C MET A 1 2.11 17.29 14.82
N VAL A 2 2.29 16.52 13.74
CA VAL A 2 1.15 16.02 12.95
C VAL A 2 0.58 14.82 13.71
N GLU A 3 -0.69 14.91 14.10
CA GLU A 3 -1.40 13.85 14.80
C GLU A 3 -1.61 12.65 13.86
N PHE A 4 -1.28 11.45 14.32
CA PHE A 4 -1.42 10.22 13.53
C PHE A 4 -2.85 9.68 13.70
N THR A 5 -3.67 9.75 12.66
CA THR A 5 -5.05 9.23 12.66
C THR A 5 -5.19 8.05 11.70
N LEU A 6 -6.11 7.13 12.00
CA LEU A 6 -6.45 6.01 11.12
C LEU A 6 -7.59 6.34 10.14
N GLU A 7 -8.13 7.56 10.18
CA GLU A 7 -9.25 7.99 9.33
C GLU A 7 -9.02 7.80 7.82
N PRO A 8 -7.79 8.01 7.26
CA PRO A 8 -7.53 7.75 5.83
C PRO A 8 -7.66 6.27 5.43
N PHE A 9 -7.67 5.36 6.40
CA PHE A 9 -7.74 3.91 6.19
C PHE A 9 -9.18 3.37 6.22
N ALA A 10 -10.13 4.12 5.67
CA ALA A 10 -11.43 3.58 5.26
C ALA A 10 -11.22 2.27 4.47
N ASN A 11 -12.12 1.29 4.63
CA ASN A 11 -11.91 -0.12 4.30
C ASN A 11 -11.06 -0.41 3.04
N ASP A 12 -11.28 0.31 1.94
CA ASP A 12 -10.57 0.07 0.68
C ASP A 12 -9.11 0.54 0.66
N THR A 13 -8.76 1.66 1.31
CA THR A 13 -7.36 2.13 1.42
C THR A 13 -6.54 1.16 2.27
N PHE A 14 -7.12 0.68 3.37
CA PHE A 14 -6.50 -0.35 4.20
C PHE A 14 -6.36 -1.68 3.46
N ARG A 15 -7.43 -2.14 2.80
CA ARG A 15 -7.43 -3.36 1.98
C ARG A 15 -6.34 -3.30 0.92
N LEU A 16 -6.20 -2.18 0.23
CA LEU A 16 -5.15 -1.98 -0.76
C LEU A 16 -3.76 -2.04 -0.13
N LEU A 17 -3.49 -1.30 0.94
CA LEU A 17 -2.19 -1.32 1.61
C LEU A 17 -1.84 -2.73 2.13
N LYS A 18 -2.82 -3.47 2.66
CA LYS A 18 -2.67 -4.85 3.10
C LYS A 18 -2.36 -5.78 1.93
N SER A 19 -3.11 -5.69 0.83
CA SER A 19 -2.88 -6.47 -0.39
C SER A 19 -1.48 -6.21 -0.97
N LEU A 20 -1.00 -4.96 -0.99
CA LEU A 20 0.37 -4.64 -1.38
C LEU A 20 1.40 -5.34 -0.49
N LYS A 21 1.15 -5.45 0.82
CA LYS A 21 2.05 -6.13 1.75
C LYS A 21 2.09 -7.64 1.50
N GLU A 22 0.93 -8.25 1.26
CA GLU A 22 0.80 -9.68 1.00
C GLU A 22 1.44 -10.09 -0.34
N ASN A 23 1.49 -9.18 -1.31
CA ASN A 23 2.10 -9.39 -2.62
C ASN A 23 3.52 -8.80 -2.75
N GLN A 24 4.12 -8.37 -1.63
CA GLN A 24 5.50 -7.92 -1.60
C GLN A 24 6.45 -9.13 -1.72
N VAL A 25 7.48 -9.01 -2.55
CA VAL A 25 8.53 -10.02 -2.69
C VAL A 25 9.87 -9.48 -2.26
N GLU A 26 10.76 -10.38 -1.83
CA GLU A 26 12.17 -10.10 -1.58
C GLU A 26 13.02 -10.63 -2.74
N VAL A 27 13.86 -9.78 -3.32
CA VAL A 27 14.79 -10.15 -4.39
C VAL A 27 16.15 -9.54 -4.08
N LYS A 28 17.15 -10.38 -3.82
CA LYS A 28 18.53 -9.95 -3.52
C LYS A 28 18.60 -8.94 -2.35
N GLY A 29 17.74 -9.11 -1.35
CA GLY A 29 17.65 -8.21 -0.18
C GLY A 29 16.79 -6.96 -0.39
N ASP A 30 16.30 -6.70 -1.61
CA ASP A 30 15.36 -5.61 -1.88
C ASP A 30 13.91 -6.09 -1.80
N TYR A 31 13.04 -5.28 -1.19
CA TYR A 31 11.61 -5.56 -1.13
C TYR A 31 10.80 -4.68 -2.08
N TYR A 32 9.98 -5.28 -2.95
CA TYR A 32 9.06 -4.52 -3.81
C TYR A 32 7.81 -5.33 -4.19
N ILE A 33 6.76 -4.63 -4.64
CA ILE A 33 5.56 -5.22 -5.22
C ILE A 33 5.77 -5.39 -6.74
N PRO A 34 5.71 -6.62 -7.30
CA PRO A 34 5.96 -6.88 -8.72
C PRO A 34 4.71 -6.75 -9.61
N LEU A 35 3.58 -6.32 -9.05
CA LEU A 35 2.28 -6.25 -9.72
C LEU A 35 2.07 -4.91 -10.42
N SER A 36 1.54 -4.95 -11.64
CA SER A 36 1.01 -3.78 -12.33
C SER A 36 -0.23 -3.21 -11.64
N GLN A 37 -0.57 -1.96 -11.95
CA GLN A 37 -1.79 -1.31 -11.45
C GLN A 37 -3.08 -2.06 -11.83
N GLN A 38 -3.08 -2.79 -12.96
CA GLN A 38 -4.24 -3.61 -13.35
C GLN A 38 -4.33 -4.86 -12.49
N GLU A 39 -3.24 -5.59 -12.30
CA GLU A 39 -3.22 -6.78 -11.44
C GLU A 39 -3.57 -6.43 -9.98
N ILE A 40 -3.09 -5.29 -9.48
CA ILE A 40 -3.48 -4.77 -8.16
C ILE A 40 -5.00 -4.52 -8.12
N ALA A 41 -5.58 -3.93 -9.17
CA ALA A 41 -7.01 -3.67 -9.24
C ALA A 41 -7.83 -4.97 -9.26
N ASP A 42 -7.39 -5.95 -10.05
CA ASP A 42 -8.06 -7.24 -10.22
C ASP A 42 -8.07 -8.03 -8.91
N ILE A 43 -6.93 -8.11 -8.21
CA ILE A 43 -6.80 -8.80 -6.91
C ILE A 43 -7.66 -8.16 -5.82
N ASN A 44 -7.84 -6.83 -5.87
CA ASN A 44 -8.65 -6.12 -4.89
C ASN A 44 -10.13 -5.98 -5.30
N HIS A 45 -10.53 -6.56 -6.44
CA HIS A 45 -11.87 -6.43 -7.01
C HIS A 45 -12.32 -4.96 -7.16
N MET A 46 -11.40 -4.10 -7.58
CA MET A 46 -11.61 -2.66 -7.78
C MET A 46 -11.39 -2.27 -9.25
N SER A 47 -11.96 -1.14 -9.67
CA SER A 47 -11.58 -0.57 -10.96
C SER A 47 -10.14 -0.05 -10.92
N LYS A 48 -9.45 -0.07 -12.07
CA LYS A 48 -8.12 0.53 -12.21
C LYS A 48 -8.11 2.01 -11.82
N LEU A 49 -9.18 2.74 -12.14
CA LEU A 49 -9.31 4.16 -11.79
C LEU A 49 -9.33 4.37 -10.27
N LYS A 50 -10.12 3.58 -9.54
CA LYS A 50 -10.19 3.64 -8.07
C LYS A 50 -8.85 3.23 -7.45
N THR A 51 -8.27 2.13 -7.93
CA THR A 51 -6.95 1.65 -7.50
C THR A 51 -5.87 2.72 -7.66
N ASN A 52 -5.83 3.39 -8.81
CA ASN A 52 -4.87 4.46 -9.06
C ASN A 52 -5.08 5.68 -8.16
N ARG A 53 -6.33 6.02 -7.82
CA ARG A 53 -6.61 7.09 -6.84
C ARG A 53 -6.06 6.72 -5.47
N LEU A 54 -6.40 5.54 -4.96
CA LEU A 54 -5.93 5.06 -3.66
C LEU A 54 -4.41 4.92 -3.60
N LEU A 55 -3.76 4.47 -4.68
CA LEU A 55 -2.30 4.43 -4.75
C LEU A 55 -1.68 5.84 -4.64
N ARG A 56 -2.29 6.87 -5.24
CA ARG A 56 -1.82 8.25 -5.07
C ARG A 56 -1.98 8.70 -3.62
N ASP A 57 -3.14 8.45 -3.01
CA ASP A 57 -3.39 8.80 -1.61
C ASP A 57 -2.36 8.13 -0.67
N LEU A 58 -2.02 6.86 -0.93
CA LEU A 58 -0.98 6.13 -0.18
C LEU A 58 0.43 6.71 -0.40
N ILE A 59 0.73 7.21 -1.60
CA ILE A 59 2.01 7.84 -1.93
C ILE A 59 2.13 9.22 -1.30
N GLU A 60 1.12 10.06 -1.47
CA GLU A 60 1.04 11.40 -0.86
C GLU A 60 1.07 11.33 0.67
N GLY A 61 0.48 10.27 1.24
CA GLY A 61 0.51 9.97 2.66
C GLY A 61 1.81 9.34 3.18
N ASP A 62 2.83 9.12 2.33
CA ASP A 62 4.10 8.45 2.68
C ASP A 62 3.91 7.03 3.26
N TYR A 63 2.89 6.30 2.81
CA TYR A 63 2.66 4.90 3.21
C TYR A 63 3.27 3.92 2.20
N VAL A 64 3.38 4.34 0.95
CA VAL A 64 3.94 3.59 -0.18
C VAL A 64 4.80 4.54 -1.01
N CYS A 65 5.88 4.06 -1.62
CA CYS A 65 6.66 4.84 -2.58
C CYS A 65 6.97 4.03 -3.85
N PRO A 66 7.24 4.68 -5.00
CA PRO A 66 7.71 3.99 -6.19
C PRO A 66 9.06 3.30 -5.96
N TYR A 67 9.20 2.04 -6.39
CA TYR A 67 10.46 1.30 -6.27
C TYR A 67 11.44 1.74 -7.36
N GLN A 68 12.57 2.36 -6.97
CA GLN A 68 13.67 2.73 -7.88
C GLN A 68 13.21 3.50 -9.14
N ASN A 69 12.17 4.35 -9.01
CA ASN A 69 11.53 5.04 -10.13
C ASN A 69 11.00 4.13 -11.26
N LYS A 70 10.84 2.82 -10.99
CA LYS A 70 10.28 1.86 -11.95
C LYS A 70 8.76 1.97 -11.93
N ARG A 71 8.20 2.27 -13.10
CA ARG A 71 6.75 2.39 -13.27
C ARG A 71 6.04 1.11 -12.82
N GLY A 72 5.01 1.28 -11.98
CA GLY A 72 4.17 0.18 -11.51
C GLY A 72 4.83 -0.73 -10.47
N LYS A 73 6.02 -0.39 -9.96
CA LYS A 73 6.62 -1.10 -8.82
C LYS A 73 6.60 -0.21 -7.60
N TYR A 74 6.27 -0.79 -6.45
CA TYR A 74 6.03 -0.06 -5.21
C TYR A 74 6.79 -0.69 -4.04
N VAL A 75 7.05 0.10 -3.00
CA VAL A 75 7.61 -0.33 -1.72
C VAL A 75 6.75 0.23 -0.61
N ILE A 76 6.50 -0.56 0.43
CA ILE A 76 5.82 -0.07 1.64
C ILE A 76 6.85 0.59 2.55
N THR A 77 6.60 1.85 2.91
CA THR A 77 7.47 2.63 3.78
C THR A 77 7.39 2.15 5.23
N GLU A 78 8.27 2.63 6.10
CA GLU A 78 8.17 2.37 7.53
C GLU A 78 6.84 2.85 8.13
N LYS A 79 6.32 3.98 7.65
CA LYS A 79 5.03 4.54 8.07
C LYS A 79 3.88 3.61 7.67
N GLY A 80 3.90 3.10 6.42
CA GLY A 80 2.94 2.09 5.96
C GLY A 80 2.97 0.82 6.82
N GLN A 81 4.17 0.35 7.18
CA GLN A 81 4.31 -0.81 8.08
C GLN A 81 3.77 -0.52 9.50
N LYS A 82 3.99 0.68 10.04
CA LYS A 82 3.45 1.08 11.35
C LYS A 82 1.92 1.02 11.35
N VAL A 83 1.27 1.54 10.31
CA VAL A 83 -0.19 1.46 10.15
C VAL A 83 -0.67 0.01 10.16
N LEU A 84 -0.07 -0.84 9.33
CA LEU A 84 -0.48 -2.25 9.22
C LEU A 84 -0.40 -2.97 10.58
N ARG A 85 0.66 -2.72 11.36
CA ARG A 85 0.81 -3.26 12.72
C ARG A 85 -0.25 -2.74 13.69
N LEU A 86 -0.57 -1.44 13.65
CA LEU A 86 -1.57 -0.84 14.54
C LEU A 86 -2.98 -1.37 14.27
N ILE A 87 -3.34 -1.54 13.00
CA ILE A 87 -4.65 -2.08 12.63
C ILE A 87 -4.75 -3.58 12.98
N GLN A 88 -3.69 -4.37 12.79
CA GLN A 88 -3.67 -5.77 13.21
C GLN A 88 -3.85 -5.92 14.74
N LYS A 89 -3.17 -5.09 15.54
CA LYS A 89 -3.30 -5.11 17.01
C LYS A 89 -4.69 -4.70 17.52
N LYS A 90 -5.43 -3.86 16.79
CA LYS A 90 -6.79 -3.46 17.17
C LYS A 90 -7.85 -4.53 16.86
N ASN A 91 -7.54 -5.51 16.02
CA ASN A 91 -8.44 -6.59 15.61
C ASN A 91 -8.09 -7.95 16.27
N ALA A 92 -7.12 -7.95 17.19
CA ALA A 92 -6.74 -9.11 18.02
C ALA A 92 -7.26 -8.90 19.44
#